data_AF-A0A1M5KYC0-F1
#
_entry.id   AF-A0A1M5KYC0-F1
#
_cell.length_a   1.000
_cell.length_b   1.000
_cell.length_c   1.000
_cell.angle_alpha   90.00
_cell.angle_beta   90.00
_cell.angle_gamma   90.00
#
_symmetry.space_group_name_H-M   'P 1'
#
loop_
_entity.id
_entity.type
_entity.pdbx_description
1 polymer ?
#
loop_
_entity_poly.entity_id
_entity_poly.type
_entity_poly.pdbx_seq_one_letter_code
_entity_poly.pdbx_strand_id
1 'polypeptide(L)'
;MDIQTLDYFIIFGFFAIVLFIGIYVSKKSGKSSSEYFLSGRSMPWWLLGMSMVATTFSTDTPNLVTDFVRDKGVSGNWGWWCFLLTGMLTVFVYAKLWRKSNVNTDLEFYELRYGGKPASFLRKFRAVYLGLIYNVITMSAVTLAAIKIGGVMLDLEPWVTVVGAGLITVVFSALGGFKGVVYSDFLLFFVAMIGAIGAAVYLVNLPEVGGVSAMMSNDLVKSKMDILPELSDTKMVITLLVIPLAVQWWSSWYPGGEPGGGGYIAQRMLAAKNETHAIGATFFFNIMHYALRPWPWILVALASLVVYPDIASIAEAFPNVSEDKLGHDLAYSAMLTKLPTGLLGLVLASLVAAYMSTISTQLNWGSSYIVFDFYKKQINPDATEKQMVNVGRLSTVILMVLSAFLALAMQNAMQIFDMLLLFGAGTGLIFILRWFWWRINAWTEISAMFASGILSILLKATPFGPFLFATDDGIFPDWGEIPFVMIVTSIIWLTATFITQPESKEVLQSFYKKIQPGGPGWAKVVDEANASGIEIDNGEKWSVPSGIGAMLLGVVLIYSLMFSTGHWIYGKTTSAIVMSVIALISGIWLIRVWGKMKDTIL
;
A
#
# COMPACT_ATOMS: atom_id res chain seq x y z
N MET A 1 22.97 25.41 0.96
CA MET A 1 21.54 25.71 1.17
C MET A 1 21.38 26.03 2.65
N ASP A 2 20.85 27.20 2.98
CA ASP A 2 20.84 27.66 4.37
C ASP A 2 19.43 27.59 4.92
N ILE A 3 19.17 26.56 5.73
CA ILE A 3 17.93 26.42 6.51
C ILE A 3 17.85 27.60 7.47
N GLN A 4 16.80 28.39 7.36
CA GLN A 4 16.67 29.59 8.18
C GLN A 4 16.00 29.26 9.52
N THR A 5 16.10 30.21 10.46
CA THR A 5 15.46 30.08 11.79
C THR A 5 13.97 29.77 11.69
N LEU A 6 13.26 30.33 10.69
CA LEU A 6 11.85 30.06 10.44
C LEU A 6 11.60 28.58 10.09
N ASP A 7 12.46 27.99 9.26
CA ASP A 7 12.33 26.59 8.84
C ASP A 7 12.50 25.65 10.04
N TYR A 8 13.52 25.90 10.88
CA TYR A 8 13.71 25.14 12.12
C TYR A 8 12.51 25.27 13.06
N PHE A 9 11.95 26.47 13.21
CA PHE A 9 10.78 26.68 14.05
C PHE A 9 9.57 25.87 13.56
N ILE A 10 9.33 25.83 12.24
CA ILE A 10 8.26 25.02 11.64
C ILE A 10 8.49 23.54 11.91
N ILE A 11 9.71 23.04 11.65
CA ILE A 11 10.08 21.63 11.82
C ILE A 11 9.94 21.19 13.28
N PHE A 12 10.60 21.89 14.21
CA PHE A 12 10.56 21.52 15.64
C PHE A 12 9.19 21.75 16.27
N GLY A 13 8.49 22.82 15.90
CA GLY A 13 7.12 23.08 16.35
C GLY A 13 6.16 21.97 15.93
N PHE A 14 6.29 21.50 14.69
CA PHE A 14 5.53 20.36 14.19
C PHE A 14 5.81 19.07 14.99
N PHE A 15 7.09 18.73 15.20
CA PHE A 15 7.43 17.54 15.98
C PHE A 15 6.95 17.62 17.43
N ALA A 16 7.04 18.79 18.05
CA ALA A 16 6.53 18.98 19.40
C ALA A 16 5.03 18.67 19.50
N ILE A 17 4.24 19.10 18.51
CA ILE A 17 2.79 18.82 18.43
C ILE A 17 2.54 17.31 18.25
N VAL A 18 3.24 16.66 17.32
CA VAL A 18 3.08 15.22 17.05
C VAL A 18 3.46 14.39 18.27
N LEU A 19 4.60 14.70 18.91
CA LEU A 19 5.06 14.02 20.11
C LEU A 19 4.09 14.22 21.27
N PHE A 20 3.56 15.43 21.44
CA PHE A 20 2.55 15.73 22.45
C PHE A 20 1.29 14.88 22.27
N ILE A 21 0.79 14.75 21.03
CA ILE A 21 -0.37 13.90 20.72
C ILE A 21 -0.07 12.43 21.04
N GLY A 22 1.09 11.92 20.63
CA GLY A 22 1.52 10.56 20.92
C GLY A 22 1.53 10.26 22.43
N ILE A 23 2.14 11.16 23.22
CA ILE A 23 2.19 11.05 24.69
C ILE A 23 0.79 11.17 25.30
N TYR A 24 -0.02 12.13 24.87
CA TYR A 24 -1.36 12.33 25.41
C TYR A 24 -2.26 11.11 25.17
N VAL A 25 -2.21 10.55 23.97
CA VAL A 25 -3.00 9.37 23.58
C VAL A 25 -2.50 8.10 24.29
N SER A 26 -1.18 7.97 24.51
CA SER A 26 -0.57 6.80 25.18
C SER A 26 -1.17 6.50 26.56
N LYS A 27 -1.65 7.54 27.28
CA LYS A 27 -2.32 7.41 28.59
C LYS A 27 -3.56 6.51 28.53
N LYS A 28 -4.17 6.32 27.37
CA LYS A 28 -5.36 5.48 27.16
C LYS A 28 -5.07 4.18 26.40
N SER A 29 -3.95 4.08 25.68
CA SER A 29 -3.67 2.97 24.75
C SER A 29 -3.15 1.68 25.41
N GLY A 30 -2.51 1.77 26.58
CA GLY A 30 -1.84 0.62 27.22
C GLY A 30 -2.74 -0.28 28.09
N LYS A 31 -4.08 -0.15 28.02
CA LYS A 31 -5.00 -0.87 28.91
C LYS A 31 -5.17 -2.35 28.55
N SER A 32 -5.15 -2.66 27.26
CA SER A 32 -5.23 -4.02 26.72
C SER A 32 -4.55 -4.09 25.36
N SER A 33 -4.22 -5.28 24.89
CA SER A 33 -3.70 -5.55 23.55
C SER A 33 -4.67 -5.07 22.45
N SER A 34 -5.98 -5.22 22.66
CA SER A 34 -7.00 -4.70 21.73
C SER A 34 -7.02 -3.16 21.66
N GLU A 35 -6.86 -2.46 22.79
CA GLU A 35 -6.69 -1.00 22.78
C GLU A 35 -5.37 -0.58 22.12
N TYR A 36 -4.30 -1.34 22.36
CA TYR A 36 -2.98 -1.02 21.82
C TYR A 36 -2.87 -1.25 20.30
N PHE A 37 -3.45 -2.32 19.75
CA PHE A 37 -3.30 -2.69 18.34
C PHE A 37 -4.51 -2.34 17.45
N LEU A 38 -5.70 -2.20 18.02
CA LEU A 38 -6.94 -1.93 17.28
C LEU A 38 -7.74 -0.75 17.84
N SER A 39 -7.23 -0.08 18.88
CA SER A 39 -7.93 1.03 19.56
C SER A 39 -9.36 0.66 20.02
N GLY A 40 -9.55 -0.57 20.49
CA GLY A 40 -10.85 -1.04 20.95
C GLY A 40 -11.93 -1.07 19.87
N ARG A 41 -11.53 -1.10 18.58
CA ARG A 41 -12.43 -1.15 17.41
C ARG A 41 -13.47 -0.02 17.38
N SER A 42 -13.04 1.18 17.77
CA SER A 42 -13.93 2.34 17.95
C SER A 42 -13.66 3.47 16.95
N MET A 43 -12.86 3.23 15.91
CA MET A 43 -12.40 4.31 15.03
C MET A 43 -13.43 4.68 13.95
N PRO A 44 -13.68 5.99 13.74
CA PRO A 44 -14.57 6.46 12.69
C PRO A 44 -13.91 6.38 11.31
N TRP A 45 -14.74 6.40 10.27
CA TRP A 45 -14.32 6.11 8.90
C TRP A 45 -13.36 7.16 8.35
N TRP A 46 -13.63 8.43 8.61
CA TRP A 46 -12.85 9.56 8.08
C TRP A 46 -11.42 9.56 8.65
N LEU A 47 -11.27 9.17 9.92
CA LEU A 47 -9.99 9.15 10.60
C LEU A 47 -9.14 7.96 10.14
N LEU A 48 -9.75 6.77 10.02
CA LEU A 48 -9.08 5.59 9.47
C LEU A 48 -8.68 5.80 8.00
N GLY A 49 -9.57 6.38 7.20
CA GLY A 49 -9.30 6.69 5.81
C GLY A 49 -8.12 7.66 5.66
N MET A 50 -8.10 8.76 6.43
CA MET A 50 -6.93 9.66 6.44
C MET A 50 -5.65 8.96 6.89
N SER A 51 -5.71 8.09 7.91
CA SER A 51 -4.54 7.30 8.33
C SER A 51 -4.01 6.41 7.20
N MET A 52 -4.86 5.72 6.44
CA MET A 52 -4.42 4.93 5.28
C MET A 52 -3.75 5.81 4.20
N VAL A 53 -4.29 7.02 3.95
CA VAL A 53 -3.72 7.95 2.97
C VAL A 53 -2.37 8.48 3.44
N ALA A 54 -2.25 8.86 4.72
CA ALA A 54 -1.00 9.30 5.33
C ALA A 54 0.05 8.19 5.30
N THR A 55 -0.34 6.95 5.61
CA THR A 55 0.55 5.78 5.60
C THR A 55 1.16 5.56 4.23
N THR A 56 0.34 5.70 3.19
CA THR A 56 0.75 5.47 1.80
C THR A 56 1.36 6.70 1.14
N PHE A 57 1.26 7.88 1.76
CA PHE A 57 1.93 9.07 1.24
C PHE A 57 3.43 8.81 1.22
N SER A 58 3.97 8.33 2.36
CA SER A 58 5.33 7.83 2.56
C SER A 58 6.45 8.74 2.01
N THR A 59 7.69 8.49 2.41
CA THR A 59 8.82 9.31 1.96
C THR A 59 9.37 8.84 0.61
N ASP A 60 9.16 7.57 0.27
CA ASP A 60 9.61 6.92 -0.96
C ASP A 60 8.68 7.18 -2.17
N THR A 61 7.39 7.37 -1.94
CA THR A 61 6.40 7.43 -3.03
C THR A 61 6.59 8.63 -3.97
N PRO A 62 6.87 9.86 -3.51
CA PRO A 62 7.17 10.97 -4.42
C PRO A 62 8.41 10.72 -5.31
N ASN A 63 9.43 10.06 -4.75
CA ASN A 63 10.64 9.68 -5.47
C ASN A 63 10.31 8.59 -6.50
N LEU A 64 9.52 7.58 -6.13
CA LEU A 64 9.07 6.52 -7.06
C LEU A 64 8.24 7.09 -8.23
N VAL A 65 7.30 7.99 -7.95
CA VAL A 65 6.51 8.66 -8.99
C VAL A 65 7.42 9.48 -9.91
N THR A 66 8.43 10.13 -9.35
CA THR A 66 9.41 10.88 -10.13
C THR A 66 10.25 9.99 -11.03
N ASP A 67 10.66 8.83 -10.52
CA ASP A 67 11.38 7.80 -11.27
C ASP A 67 10.55 7.32 -12.47
N PHE A 68 9.28 6.94 -12.25
CA PHE A 68 8.37 6.55 -13.32
C PHE A 68 8.17 7.65 -14.36
N VAL A 69 7.98 8.90 -13.95
CA VAL A 69 7.72 10.02 -14.88
C VAL A 69 8.95 10.35 -15.71
N ARG A 70 10.15 10.37 -15.12
CA ARG A 70 11.37 10.68 -15.87
C ARG A 70 11.76 9.54 -16.82
N ASP A 71 11.63 8.29 -16.37
CA ASP A 71 11.98 7.11 -17.17
C ASP A 71 10.92 6.83 -18.24
N LYS A 72 9.65 6.63 -17.86
CA LYS A 72 8.57 6.13 -18.71
C LYS A 72 7.49 7.17 -19.04
N GLY A 73 7.59 8.38 -18.52
CA GLY A 73 6.54 9.39 -18.65
C GLY A 73 5.40 9.18 -17.66
N VAL A 74 4.39 10.04 -17.73
CA VAL A 74 3.20 9.97 -16.85
C VAL A 74 2.51 8.62 -16.96
N SER A 75 2.47 8.02 -18.15
CA SER A 75 1.94 6.67 -18.39
C SER A 75 2.66 5.57 -17.59
N GLY A 76 3.90 5.77 -17.16
CA GLY A 76 4.61 4.85 -16.24
C GLY A 76 3.88 4.64 -14.91
N ASN A 77 3.05 5.59 -14.48
CA ASN A 77 2.27 5.48 -13.24
C ASN A 77 1.19 4.39 -13.27
N TRP A 78 0.85 3.82 -14.44
CA TRP A 78 -0.01 2.63 -14.49
C TRP A 78 0.57 1.43 -13.74
N GLY A 79 1.89 1.42 -13.51
CA GLY A 79 2.56 0.47 -12.62
C GLY A 79 2.05 0.48 -11.18
N TRP A 80 1.39 1.54 -10.71
CA TRP A 80 0.76 1.57 -9.39
C TRP A 80 -0.71 2.03 -9.39
N TRP A 81 -1.13 2.80 -10.40
CA TRP A 81 -2.53 3.19 -10.57
C TRP A 81 -3.45 1.98 -10.74
N CYS A 82 -2.96 0.87 -11.31
CA CYS A 82 -3.74 -0.37 -11.45
C CYS A 82 -4.24 -0.94 -10.11
N PHE A 83 -3.55 -0.68 -8.99
CA PHE A 83 -4.00 -1.13 -7.67
C PHE A 83 -5.27 -0.43 -7.17
N LEU A 84 -5.76 0.60 -7.87
CA LEU A 84 -7.10 1.13 -7.64
C LEU A 84 -8.16 0.03 -7.81
N LEU A 85 -7.97 -0.92 -8.74
CA LEU A 85 -8.90 -2.05 -8.89
C LEU A 85 -8.94 -2.89 -7.61
N THR A 86 -7.78 -3.20 -7.03
CA THR A 86 -7.66 -3.91 -5.74
C THR A 86 -8.32 -3.14 -4.61
N GLY A 87 -8.07 -1.84 -4.55
CA GLY A 87 -8.65 -0.96 -3.55
C GLY A 87 -10.17 -0.94 -3.64
N MET A 88 -10.72 -0.77 -4.84
CA MET A 88 -12.17 -0.73 -5.05
C MET A 88 -12.85 -2.08 -4.84
N LEU A 89 -12.19 -3.18 -5.18
CA LEU A 89 -12.63 -4.53 -4.82
C LEU A 89 -12.68 -4.68 -3.29
N THR A 90 -11.65 -4.21 -2.59
CA THR A 90 -11.59 -4.21 -1.12
C THR A 90 -12.73 -3.41 -0.51
N VAL A 91 -13.03 -2.23 -1.04
CA VAL A 91 -14.13 -1.36 -0.56
C VAL A 91 -15.47 -2.09 -0.58
N PHE A 92 -15.86 -2.63 -1.74
CA PHE A 92 -17.23 -3.07 -1.97
C PHE A 92 -17.47 -4.56 -1.75
N VAL A 93 -16.41 -5.36 -1.63
CA VAL A 93 -16.52 -6.81 -1.41
C VAL A 93 -15.96 -7.21 -0.04
N TYR A 94 -14.76 -6.76 0.31
CA TYR A 94 -14.03 -7.33 1.45
C TYR A 94 -14.14 -6.53 2.76
N ALA A 95 -14.34 -5.20 2.71
CA ALA A 95 -14.31 -4.38 3.92
C ALA A 95 -15.38 -4.78 4.96
N LYS A 96 -16.59 -5.15 4.50
CA LYS A 96 -17.63 -5.74 5.36
C LYS A 96 -17.14 -7.04 6.00
N LEU A 97 -16.60 -7.94 5.20
CA LEU A 97 -16.22 -9.29 5.61
C LEU A 97 -15.05 -9.27 6.61
N TRP A 98 -14.05 -8.44 6.35
CA TRP A 98 -12.95 -8.20 7.28
C TRP A 98 -13.46 -7.68 8.62
N ARG A 99 -14.35 -6.68 8.62
CA ARG A 99 -14.87 -6.16 9.89
C ARG A 99 -15.72 -7.21 10.64
N LYS A 100 -16.56 -7.98 9.94
CA LYS A 100 -17.39 -9.07 10.50
C LYS A 100 -16.57 -10.20 11.13
N SER A 101 -15.39 -10.49 10.56
CA SER A 101 -14.51 -11.57 11.06
C SER A 101 -14.12 -11.39 12.52
N ASN A 102 -14.02 -10.13 12.98
CA ASN A 102 -13.68 -9.76 14.35
C ASN A 102 -12.37 -10.39 14.85
N VAL A 103 -11.46 -10.72 13.94
CA VAL A 103 -10.10 -11.20 14.24
C VAL A 103 -9.22 -10.05 14.74
N ASN A 104 -8.15 -10.36 15.47
CA ASN A 104 -7.20 -9.35 15.96
C ASN A 104 -6.16 -8.97 14.91
N THR A 105 -5.80 -9.94 14.06
CA THR A 105 -4.90 -9.78 12.91
C THR A 105 -5.52 -10.51 11.72
N ASP A 106 -5.19 -10.09 10.50
CA ASP A 106 -5.59 -10.81 9.30
C ASP A 106 -4.94 -12.19 9.17
N LEU A 107 -3.92 -12.53 9.96
CA LEU A 107 -3.35 -13.88 10.02
C LEU A 107 -4.20 -14.86 10.84
N GLU A 108 -4.96 -14.36 11.82
CA GLU A 108 -5.94 -15.17 12.53
C GLU A 108 -7.03 -15.70 11.60
N PHE A 109 -7.26 -15.04 10.46
CA PHE A 109 -8.14 -15.54 9.39
C PHE A 109 -7.79 -16.97 8.95
N TYR A 110 -6.51 -17.35 8.92
CA TYR A 110 -6.11 -18.69 8.46
C TYR A 110 -6.69 -19.80 9.33
N GLU A 111 -6.69 -19.62 10.65
CA GLU A 111 -7.28 -20.59 11.58
C GLU A 111 -8.81 -20.40 11.72
N LEU A 112 -9.37 -19.28 11.25
CA LEU A 112 -10.81 -19.10 11.11
C LEU A 112 -11.35 -19.83 9.86
N ARG A 113 -10.59 -19.79 8.76
CA ARG A 113 -11.00 -20.33 7.45
C ARG A 113 -10.57 -21.78 7.25
N TYR A 114 -9.45 -22.21 7.82
CA TYR A 114 -8.87 -23.54 7.65
C TYR A 114 -8.66 -24.23 9.01
N GLY A 115 -8.65 -25.56 9.01
CA GLY A 115 -8.50 -26.38 10.21
C GLY A 115 -7.13 -27.04 10.37
N GLY A 116 -6.88 -27.52 11.58
CA GLY A 116 -5.78 -28.43 11.88
C GLY A 116 -4.37 -27.85 11.80
N LYS A 117 -3.37 -28.75 11.74
CA LYS A 117 -1.94 -28.39 11.73
C LYS A 117 -1.53 -27.50 10.54
N PRO A 118 -2.03 -27.72 9.31
CA PRO A 118 -1.68 -26.86 8.17
C PRO A 118 -2.12 -25.41 8.33
N ALA A 119 -3.32 -25.16 8.86
CA ALA A 119 -3.81 -23.81 9.14
C ALA A 119 -2.94 -23.08 10.18
N SER A 120 -2.58 -23.80 11.25
CA SER A 120 -1.71 -23.25 12.29
C SER A 120 -0.29 -23.00 11.78
N PHE A 121 0.23 -23.86 10.90
CA PHE A 121 1.50 -23.62 10.21
C PHE A 121 1.44 -22.35 9.36
N LEU A 122 0.41 -22.17 8.53
CA LEU A 122 0.22 -20.98 7.69
C LEU A 122 0.23 -19.69 8.52
N ARG A 123 -0.56 -19.66 9.60
CA ARG A 123 -0.63 -18.50 10.51
C ARG A 123 0.75 -18.14 11.07
N LYS A 124 1.48 -19.13 11.58
CA LYS A 124 2.83 -18.93 12.17
C LYS A 124 3.86 -18.50 11.14
N PHE A 125 3.90 -19.21 10.01
CA PHE A 125 4.83 -18.91 8.93
C PHE A 125 4.62 -17.48 8.42
N ARG A 126 3.37 -17.09 8.15
CA ARG A 126 3.06 -15.73 7.71
C ARG A 126 3.29 -14.68 8.78
N ALA A 127 3.19 -15.00 10.06
CA ALA A 127 3.53 -14.07 11.14
C ALA A 127 5.01 -13.66 11.09
N VAL A 128 5.90 -14.63 10.88
CA VAL A 128 7.35 -14.36 10.73
C VAL A 128 7.64 -13.75 9.35
N TYR A 129 7.13 -14.36 8.29
CA TYR A 129 7.39 -13.91 6.93
C TYR A 129 6.90 -12.47 6.67
N LEU A 130 5.64 -12.17 7.00
CA LEU A 130 5.08 -10.84 6.79
C LEU A 130 5.44 -9.87 7.91
N GLY A 131 5.36 -10.30 9.17
CA GLY A 131 5.52 -9.41 10.33
C GLY A 131 6.96 -9.02 10.65
N LEU A 132 7.91 -9.87 10.27
CA LEU A 132 9.34 -9.62 10.45
C LEU A 132 10.04 -9.36 9.11
N ILE A 133 10.10 -10.36 8.21
CA ILE A 133 10.95 -10.25 7.02
C ILE A 133 10.44 -9.18 6.05
N TYR A 134 9.21 -9.33 5.55
CA TYR A 134 8.63 -8.40 4.59
C TYR A 134 8.51 -7.00 5.19
N ASN A 135 8.06 -6.90 6.45
CA ASN A 135 7.93 -5.65 7.16
C ASN A 135 9.25 -4.89 7.29
N VAL A 136 10.34 -5.58 7.70
CA VAL A 136 11.68 -4.99 7.80
C VAL A 136 12.16 -4.50 6.44
N ILE A 137 11.94 -5.26 5.37
CA ILE A 137 12.32 -4.83 4.02
C ILE A 137 11.55 -3.56 3.60
N THR A 138 10.23 -3.53 3.79
CA THR A 138 9.42 -2.34 3.47
C THR A 138 9.85 -1.12 4.28
N MET A 139 10.05 -1.25 5.58
CA MET A 139 10.55 -0.15 6.43
C MET A 139 11.94 0.33 6.00
N SER A 140 12.77 -0.57 5.49
CA SER A 140 14.13 -0.25 5.04
C SER A 140 14.13 0.53 3.74
N ALA A 141 13.22 0.23 2.81
CA ALA A 141 13.02 1.02 1.60
C ALA A 141 12.58 2.46 1.91
N VAL A 142 11.63 2.63 2.83
CA VAL A 142 11.18 3.95 3.30
C VAL A 142 12.31 4.71 4.00
N THR A 143 13.13 4.00 4.78
CA THR A 143 14.30 4.57 5.46
C THR A 143 15.42 4.94 4.48
N LEU A 144 15.62 4.19 3.41
CA LEU A 144 16.53 4.55 2.34
C LEU A 144 16.11 5.85 1.64
N ALA A 145 14.81 6.04 1.38
CA ALA A 145 14.31 7.29 0.82
C ALA A 145 14.57 8.48 1.76
N ALA A 146 14.38 8.28 3.07
CA ALA A 146 14.74 9.28 4.07
C ALA A 146 16.24 9.61 4.06
N ILE A 147 17.12 8.59 3.98
CA ILE A 147 18.58 8.78 3.85
C ILE A 147 18.92 9.64 2.62
N LYS A 148 18.33 9.35 1.46
CA LYS A 148 18.56 10.14 0.23
C LYS A 148 18.12 11.60 0.41
N ILE A 149 16.94 11.81 1.00
CA ILE A 149 16.44 13.17 1.31
C ILE A 149 17.35 13.89 2.30
N GLY A 150 17.77 13.23 3.37
CA GLY A 150 18.67 13.80 4.37
C GLY A 150 20.03 14.18 3.79
N GLY A 151 20.60 13.34 2.91
CA GLY A 151 21.85 13.64 2.21
C GLY A 151 21.70 14.83 1.25
N VAL A 152 20.70 14.81 0.36
CA VAL A 152 20.51 15.87 -0.65
C VAL A 152 20.09 17.21 -0.03
N MET A 153 19.14 17.18 0.91
CA MET A 153 18.52 18.39 1.41
C MET A 153 19.22 18.98 2.64
N LEU A 154 19.90 18.14 3.43
CA LEU A 154 20.44 18.53 4.74
C LEU A 154 21.93 18.22 4.89
N ASP A 155 22.57 17.62 3.87
CA ASP A 155 23.96 17.15 3.91
C ASP A 155 24.24 16.23 5.11
N LEU A 156 23.24 15.43 5.50
CA LEU A 156 23.34 14.53 6.64
C LEU A 156 23.97 13.19 6.24
N GLU A 157 24.84 12.69 7.11
CA GLU A 157 25.30 11.31 7.01
C GLU A 157 24.12 10.33 7.18
N PRO A 158 24.14 9.17 6.49
CA PRO A 158 23.04 8.20 6.53
C PRO A 158 22.62 7.79 7.95
N TRP A 159 23.59 7.52 8.83
CA TRP A 159 23.28 7.08 10.19
C TRP A 159 22.59 8.16 11.04
N VAL A 160 22.91 9.44 10.82
CA VAL A 160 22.26 10.57 11.52
C VAL A 160 20.79 10.63 11.14
N THR A 161 20.50 10.48 9.85
CA THR A 161 19.12 10.47 9.33
C THR A 161 18.32 9.29 9.91
N VAL A 162 18.90 8.09 9.90
CA VAL A 162 18.25 6.88 10.44
C VAL A 162 17.98 6.99 11.93
N VAL A 163 18.98 7.42 12.72
CA VAL A 163 18.82 7.54 14.18
C VAL A 163 17.83 8.65 14.52
N GLY A 164 17.93 9.82 13.88
CA GLY A 164 17.05 10.95 14.14
C GLY A 164 15.59 10.65 13.83
N ALA A 165 15.31 10.22 12.60
CA ALA A 165 13.94 9.94 12.16
C ALA A 165 13.37 8.67 12.83
N GLY A 166 14.20 7.65 12.99
CA GLY A 166 13.82 6.37 13.59
C GLY A 166 13.51 6.46 15.08
N LEU A 167 14.35 7.16 15.86
CA LEU A 167 14.19 7.24 17.32
C LEU A 167 12.87 7.91 17.71
N ILE A 168 12.57 9.06 17.11
CA ILE A 168 11.30 9.78 17.36
C ILE A 168 10.14 8.85 17.04
N THR A 169 10.21 8.17 15.89
CA THR A 169 9.14 7.29 15.43
C THR A 169 8.89 6.12 16.37
N VAL A 170 9.95 5.46 16.83
CA VAL A 170 9.87 4.34 17.77
C VAL A 170 9.28 4.79 19.10
N VAL A 171 9.74 5.92 19.65
CA VAL A 171 9.28 6.40 20.96
C VAL A 171 7.77 6.63 20.94
N PHE A 172 7.24 7.37 19.96
CA PHE A 172 5.79 7.62 19.93
C PHE A 172 5.00 6.37 19.56
N SER A 173 5.51 5.50 18.68
CA SER A 173 4.80 4.28 18.26
C SER A 173 4.67 3.28 19.40
N ALA A 174 5.76 3.05 20.15
CA ALA A 174 5.79 2.16 21.30
C ALA A 174 4.91 2.67 22.46
N LEU A 175 4.81 3.98 22.63
CA LEU A 175 3.96 4.56 23.68
C LEU A 175 2.49 4.63 23.26
N GLY A 176 2.22 5.18 22.08
CA GLY A 176 0.88 5.54 21.60
C GLY A 176 0.05 4.37 21.06
N GLY A 177 0.68 3.29 20.59
CA GLY A 177 0.00 2.20 19.90
C GLY A 177 -0.77 2.69 18.65
N PHE A 178 -1.70 1.87 18.17
CA PHE A 178 -2.50 2.13 16.98
C PHE A 178 -3.27 3.45 17.05
N LYS A 179 -3.79 3.80 18.24
CA LYS A 179 -4.46 5.08 18.46
C LYS A 179 -3.49 6.24 18.22
N GLY A 180 -2.27 6.18 18.78
CA GLY A 180 -1.24 7.18 18.56
C GLY A 180 -0.98 7.41 17.08
N VAL A 181 -0.75 6.32 16.32
CA VAL A 181 -0.53 6.34 14.86
C VAL A 181 -1.67 7.06 14.14
N VAL A 182 -2.91 6.63 14.36
CA VAL A 182 -4.06 7.16 13.63
C VAL A 182 -4.32 8.65 13.91
N TYR A 183 -4.10 9.11 15.15
CA TYR A 183 -4.28 10.53 15.48
C TYR A 183 -3.13 11.41 14.99
N SER A 184 -1.88 10.91 15.01
CA SER A 184 -0.78 11.65 14.39
C SER A 184 -1.04 11.77 12.89
N ASP A 185 -1.38 10.67 12.21
CA ASP A 185 -1.60 10.62 10.77
C ASP A 185 -2.58 11.67 10.26
N PHE A 186 -3.61 12.00 11.06
CA PHE A 186 -4.54 13.08 10.73
C PHE A 186 -3.84 14.41 10.49
N LEU A 187 -2.91 14.80 11.37
CA LEU A 187 -2.11 16.02 11.19
C LEU A 187 -1.04 15.85 10.11
N LEU A 188 -0.37 14.68 10.09
CA LEU A 188 0.68 14.37 9.13
C LEU A 188 0.15 14.52 7.70
N PHE A 189 -1.07 14.07 7.43
CA PHE A 189 -1.73 14.16 6.13
C PHE A 189 -1.86 15.59 5.60
N PHE A 190 -2.33 16.55 6.41
CA PHE A 190 -2.50 17.93 5.95
C PHE A 190 -1.16 18.60 5.67
N VAL A 191 -0.16 18.37 6.53
CA VAL A 191 1.18 18.93 6.33
C VAL A 191 1.83 18.34 5.07
N ALA A 192 1.71 17.03 4.86
CA ALA A 192 2.14 16.33 3.63
C ALA A 192 1.50 16.91 2.37
N MET A 193 0.17 17.06 2.36
CA MET A 193 -0.53 17.57 1.18
C MET A 193 -0.26 19.05 0.90
N ILE A 194 -0.26 19.91 1.93
CA ILE A 194 0.05 21.33 1.76
C ILE A 194 1.50 21.49 1.29
N GLY A 195 2.43 20.74 1.88
CA GLY A 195 3.84 20.72 1.46
C GLY A 195 4.01 20.32 0.01
N ALA A 196 3.42 19.20 -0.42
CA ALA A 196 3.53 18.73 -1.80
C ALA A 196 2.88 19.68 -2.82
N ILE A 197 1.68 20.21 -2.53
CA ILE A 197 1.00 21.17 -3.40
C ILE A 197 1.80 22.47 -3.48
N GLY A 198 2.26 22.99 -2.33
CA GLY A 198 3.08 24.20 -2.27
C GLY A 198 4.39 24.04 -3.04
N ALA A 199 5.07 22.91 -2.89
CA ALA A 199 6.27 22.59 -3.65
C ALA A 199 5.99 22.53 -5.15
N ALA A 200 4.95 21.83 -5.59
CA ALA A 200 4.60 21.74 -7.00
C ALA A 200 4.29 23.12 -7.61
N VAL A 201 3.49 23.95 -6.91
CA VAL A 201 3.16 25.30 -7.37
C VAL A 201 4.41 26.17 -7.46
N TYR A 202 5.28 26.15 -6.46
CA TYR A 202 6.50 26.96 -6.48
C TYR A 202 7.47 26.51 -7.58
N LEU A 203 7.75 25.21 -7.64
CA LEU A 203 8.78 24.64 -8.52
C LEU A 203 8.41 24.74 -9.99
N VAL A 204 7.14 24.58 -10.35
CA VAL A 204 6.67 24.79 -11.73
C VAL A 204 6.79 26.25 -12.15
N ASN A 205 6.73 27.20 -11.20
CA ASN A 205 6.85 28.63 -11.48
C ASN A 205 8.28 29.17 -11.30
N LEU A 206 9.28 28.31 -11.15
CA LEU A 206 10.68 28.73 -11.23
C LEU A 206 10.94 29.43 -12.57
N PRO A 207 11.76 30.50 -12.62
CA PRO A 207 12.06 31.21 -13.86
C PRO A 207 12.57 30.30 -14.98
N GLU A 208 13.37 29.29 -14.63
CA GLU A 208 13.91 28.28 -15.55
C GLU A 208 12.83 27.36 -16.14
N VAL A 209 11.74 27.11 -15.40
CA VAL A 209 10.62 26.25 -15.83
C VAL A 209 9.54 27.07 -16.56
N GLY A 210 9.29 28.30 -16.12
CA GLY A 210 8.42 29.28 -16.79
C GLY A 210 6.92 29.03 -16.64
N GLY A 211 6.49 28.25 -15.63
CA GLY A 211 5.09 27.90 -15.41
C GLY A 211 4.64 26.69 -16.24
N VAL A 212 3.39 26.24 -16.02
CA VAL A 212 2.86 25.02 -16.66
C VAL A 212 2.92 25.10 -18.19
N SER A 213 2.55 26.25 -18.78
CA SER A 213 2.53 26.41 -20.25
C SER A 213 3.92 26.28 -20.89
N ALA A 214 4.96 26.87 -20.27
CA ALA A 214 6.32 26.78 -20.77
C ALA A 214 6.89 25.37 -20.55
N MET A 215 6.65 24.77 -19.38
CA MET A 215 7.03 23.39 -19.07
C MET A 215 6.46 22.41 -20.11
N MET A 216 5.17 22.51 -20.44
CA MET A 216 4.54 21.65 -21.46
C MET A 216 5.07 21.88 -22.88
N SER A 217 5.65 23.05 -23.14
CA SER A 217 6.24 23.39 -24.43
C SER A 217 7.70 22.96 -24.56
N ASN A 218 8.32 22.49 -23.47
CA ASN A 218 9.70 21.99 -23.45
C ASN A 218 9.77 20.59 -24.09
N ASP A 219 10.75 20.37 -24.96
CA ASP A 219 10.86 19.13 -25.75
C ASP A 219 11.16 17.89 -24.89
N LEU A 220 11.85 18.03 -23.76
CA LEU A 220 12.09 16.95 -22.80
C LEU A 220 10.81 16.54 -22.06
N VAL A 221 9.85 17.46 -21.94
CA VAL A 221 8.59 17.25 -21.20
C VAL A 221 7.50 16.71 -22.12
N LYS A 222 7.38 17.24 -23.35
CA LYS A 222 6.30 16.89 -24.31
C LYS A 222 6.10 15.38 -24.46
N SER A 223 7.19 14.64 -24.62
CA SER A 223 7.18 13.18 -24.83
C SER A 223 6.82 12.39 -23.56
N LYS A 224 6.80 13.03 -22.39
CA LYS A 224 6.56 12.40 -21.09
C LYS A 224 5.18 12.72 -20.50
N MET A 225 4.38 13.58 -21.14
CA MET A 225 3.12 14.07 -20.56
C MET A 225 1.92 13.12 -20.71
N ASP A 226 1.97 12.18 -21.65
CA ASP A 226 0.82 11.35 -21.96
C ASP A 226 0.48 10.38 -20.83
N ILE A 227 -0.80 10.39 -20.46
CA ILE A 227 -1.37 9.56 -19.38
C ILE A 227 -1.49 8.10 -19.84
N LEU A 228 -1.67 7.88 -21.14
CA LEU A 228 -1.69 6.57 -21.76
C LEU A 228 -0.37 6.36 -22.52
N PRO A 229 0.13 5.12 -22.61
CA PRO A 229 1.28 4.82 -23.45
C PRO A 229 0.96 5.08 -24.93
N GLU A 230 1.99 5.23 -25.75
CA GLU A 230 1.83 5.38 -27.19
C GLU A 230 1.20 4.12 -27.79
N LEU A 231 0.03 4.26 -28.39
CA LEU A 231 -0.77 3.11 -28.84
C LEU A 231 -0.18 2.38 -30.05
N SER A 232 0.77 3.01 -30.76
CA SER A 232 1.53 2.44 -31.87
C SER A 232 2.60 1.45 -31.37
N ASP A 233 3.18 1.69 -30.19
CA ASP A 233 4.17 0.81 -29.57
C ASP A 233 3.45 -0.30 -28.77
N THR A 234 3.29 -1.44 -29.42
CA THR A 234 2.66 -2.61 -28.81
C THR A 234 3.39 -3.09 -27.55
N LYS A 235 4.73 -2.99 -27.50
CA LYS A 235 5.49 -3.40 -26.32
C LYS A 235 5.19 -2.45 -25.15
N MET A 236 5.21 -1.15 -25.39
CA MET A 236 4.88 -0.14 -24.37
C MET A 236 3.44 -0.29 -23.86
N VAL A 237 2.46 -0.51 -24.75
CA VAL A 237 1.07 -0.76 -24.38
C VAL A 237 0.95 -2.00 -23.50
N ILE A 238 1.62 -3.10 -23.87
CA ILE A 238 1.56 -4.34 -23.10
C ILE A 238 2.17 -4.12 -21.70
N THR A 239 3.39 -3.60 -21.66
CA THR A 239 4.16 -3.44 -20.42
C THR A 239 3.54 -2.43 -19.46
N LEU A 240 3.10 -1.26 -19.96
CA LEU A 240 2.63 -0.18 -19.10
C LEU A 240 1.13 -0.23 -18.83
N LEU A 241 0.31 -0.83 -19.70
CA LEU A 241 -1.15 -0.79 -19.54
C LEU A 241 -1.77 -2.17 -19.39
N VAL A 242 -1.50 -3.10 -20.31
CA VAL A 242 -2.17 -4.41 -20.34
C VAL A 242 -1.76 -5.26 -19.15
N ILE A 243 -0.47 -5.45 -18.88
CA ILE A 243 -0.02 -6.28 -17.76
C ILE A 243 -0.49 -5.70 -16.41
N PRO A 244 -0.36 -4.39 -16.13
CA PRO A 244 -0.89 -3.82 -14.90
C PRO A 244 -2.39 -4.03 -14.69
N LEU A 245 -3.21 -3.81 -15.73
CA LEU A 245 -4.67 -3.90 -15.65
C LEU A 245 -5.23 -5.32 -15.75
N ALA A 246 -4.56 -6.22 -16.48
CA ALA A 246 -5.03 -7.57 -16.69
C ALA A 246 -4.49 -8.57 -15.66
N VAL A 247 -3.31 -8.31 -15.08
CA VAL A 247 -2.61 -9.27 -14.22
C VAL A 247 -2.18 -8.64 -12.90
N GLN A 248 -1.37 -7.58 -12.94
CA GLN A 248 -0.60 -7.12 -11.77
C GLN A 248 -1.46 -6.75 -10.55
N TRP A 249 -2.59 -6.07 -10.76
CA TRP A 249 -3.41 -5.58 -9.65
C TRP A 249 -3.93 -6.70 -8.74
N TRP A 250 -4.21 -7.88 -9.31
CA TRP A 250 -4.74 -9.02 -8.57
C TRP A 250 -3.74 -10.16 -8.38
N SER A 251 -2.65 -10.23 -9.16
CA SER A 251 -1.79 -11.42 -9.19
C SER A 251 -0.87 -11.53 -7.98
N SER A 252 -0.43 -10.41 -7.42
CA SER A 252 0.60 -10.35 -6.39
C SER A 252 0.09 -9.86 -5.04
N TRP A 253 0.66 -10.42 -3.97
CA TRP A 253 0.51 -9.85 -2.63
C TRP A 253 1.39 -8.60 -2.49
N TYR A 254 0.78 -7.45 -2.20
CA TYR A 254 1.49 -6.20 -1.93
C TYR A 254 0.91 -5.51 -0.68
N PRO A 255 1.72 -5.02 0.28
CA PRO A 255 1.21 -4.30 1.43
C PRO A 255 0.41 -3.07 0.99
N GLY A 256 -0.86 -2.98 1.41
CA GLY A 256 -1.74 -1.88 1.00
C GLY A 256 -2.49 -2.10 -0.31
N GLY A 257 -2.10 -3.10 -1.10
CA GLY A 257 -2.73 -3.50 -2.36
C GLY A 257 -2.98 -5.00 -2.44
N GLU A 258 -3.23 -5.65 -1.30
CA GLU A 258 -3.52 -7.08 -1.24
C GLU A 258 -4.88 -7.36 -1.91
N PRO A 259 -4.97 -8.24 -2.91
CA PRO A 259 -6.19 -8.50 -3.70
C PRO A 259 -7.47 -8.80 -2.88
N GLY A 260 -7.34 -9.46 -1.73
CA GLY A 260 -8.42 -9.77 -0.79
C GLY A 260 -8.60 -8.77 0.36
N GLY A 261 -7.90 -7.63 0.37
CA GLY A 261 -8.03 -6.57 1.39
C GLY A 261 -7.19 -6.74 2.67
N GLY A 262 -6.13 -7.55 2.65
CA GLY A 262 -5.24 -7.86 3.77
C GLY A 262 -4.23 -6.77 4.20
N GLY A 263 -3.29 -7.16 5.07
CA GLY A 263 -2.20 -6.31 5.53
C GLY A 263 -2.63 -5.16 6.44
N TYR A 264 -1.91 -4.04 6.41
CA TYR A 264 -2.23 -2.90 7.26
C TYR A 264 -3.60 -2.26 6.93
N ILE A 265 -4.15 -2.46 5.73
CA ILE A 265 -5.51 -2.03 5.37
C ILE A 265 -6.54 -2.86 6.13
N ALA A 266 -6.36 -4.19 6.21
CA ALA A 266 -7.19 -5.05 7.08
C ALA A 266 -7.15 -4.57 8.53
N GLN A 267 -5.98 -4.21 9.06
CA GLN A 267 -5.87 -3.69 10.43
C GLN A 267 -6.77 -2.46 10.65
N ARG A 268 -6.80 -1.51 9.71
CA ARG A 268 -7.70 -0.34 9.81
C ARG A 268 -9.18 -0.74 9.72
N MET A 269 -9.52 -1.69 8.84
CA MET A 269 -10.90 -2.19 8.74
C MET A 269 -11.33 -2.90 10.03
N LEU A 270 -10.44 -3.67 10.66
CA LEU A 270 -10.69 -4.34 11.94
C LEU A 270 -10.86 -3.37 13.12
N ALA A 271 -10.19 -2.22 13.07
CA ALA A 271 -10.29 -1.15 14.06
C ALA A 271 -11.53 -0.24 13.90
N ALA A 272 -12.28 -0.38 12.81
CA ALA A 272 -13.48 0.42 12.56
C ALA A 272 -14.61 0.10 13.54
N LYS A 273 -15.44 1.10 13.86
CA LYS A 273 -16.63 0.95 14.73
C LYS A 273 -17.54 -0.19 14.27
N ASN A 274 -17.81 -0.24 12.98
CA ASN A 274 -18.69 -1.21 12.32
C ASN A 274 -18.33 -1.31 10.82
N GLU A 275 -19.06 -2.15 10.12
CA GLU A 275 -18.86 -2.48 8.71
C GLU A 275 -18.99 -1.25 7.81
N THR A 276 -20.00 -0.40 8.05
CA THR A 276 -20.17 0.86 7.30
C THR A 276 -18.95 1.77 7.46
N HIS A 277 -18.39 1.84 8.67
CA HIS A 277 -17.20 2.63 8.92
C HIS A 277 -15.95 2.04 8.25
N ALA A 278 -15.83 0.71 8.17
CA ALA A 278 -14.75 0.06 7.44
C ALA A 278 -14.84 0.35 5.93
N ILE A 279 -16.03 0.22 5.34
CA ILE A 279 -16.25 0.49 3.90
C ILE A 279 -15.98 1.97 3.59
N GLY A 280 -16.53 2.88 4.41
CA GLY A 280 -16.32 4.32 4.24
C GLY A 280 -14.85 4.73 4.38
N ALA A 281 -14.09 4.11 5.29
CA ALA A 281 -12.67 4.39 5.47
C ALA A 281 -11.87 4.01 4.23
N THR A 282 -12.05 2.79 3.74
CA THR A 282 -11.33 2.28 2.57
C THR A 282 -11.74 3.04 1.30
N PHE A 283 -13.00 3.45 1.17
CA PHE A 283 -13.46 4.23 0.01
C PHE A 283 -12.85 5.63 0.00
N PHE A 284 -12.91 6.32 1.15
CA PHE A 284 -12.29 7.63 1.32
C PHE A 284 -10.79 7.58 1.05
N PHE A 285 -10.11 6.54 1.55
CA PHE A 285 -8.70 6.28 1.25
C PHE A 285 -8.43 6.25 -0.25
N ASN A 286 -9.16 5.43 -1.02
CA ASN A 286 -8.92 5.30 -2.46
C ASN A 286 -9.14 6.62 -3.22
N ILE A 287 -10.17 7.39 -2.87
CA ILE A 287 -10.39 8.71 -3.47
C ILE A 287 -9.19 9.62 -3.24
N MET A 288 -8.75 9.77 -1.99
CA MET A 288 -7.67 10.70 -1.66
C MET A 288 -6.31 10.22 -2.18
N HIS A 289 -6.06 8.91 -2.16
CA HIS A 289 -4.82 8.28 -2.59
C HIS A 289 -4.60 8.41 -4.11
N TYR A 290 -5.65 8.21 -4.91
CA TYR A 290 -5.54 8.22 -6.38
C TYR A 290 -6.03 9.52 -7.03
N ALA A 291 -7.13 10.13 -6.59
CA ALA A 291 -7.65 11.33 -7.25
C ALA A 291 -6.90 12.61 -6.87
N LEU A 292 -6.49 12.75 -5.60
CA LEU A 292 -5.93 14.01 -5.08
C LEU A 292 -4.39 14.04 -5.09
N ARG A 293 -3.76 12.99 -4.58
CA ARG A 293 -2.33 12.97 -4.23
C ARG A 293 -1.33 12.93 -5.41
N PRO A 294 -1.57 12.28 -6.57
CA PRO A 294 -0.51 12.07 -7.57
C PRO A 294 0.01 13.33 -8.26
N TRP A 295 -0.89 14.27 -8.56
CA TRP A 295 -0.58 15.41 -9.44
C TRP A 295 0.53 16.34 -8.94
N PRO A 296 0.57 16.72 -7.65
CA PRO A 296 1.70 17.48 -7.12
C PRO A 296 3.05 16.83 -7.42
N TRP A 297 3.17 15.51 -7.26
CA TRP A 297 4.43 14.80 -7.51
C TRP A 297 4.74 14.68 -8.99
N ILE A 298 3.74 14.40 -9.84
CA ILE A 298 3.89 14.35 -11.29
C ILE A 298 4.39 15.70 -11.83
N LEU A 299 3.86 16.81 -11.33
CA LEU A 299 4.28 18.15 -11.74
C LEU A 299 5.72 18.46 -11.35
N VAL A 300 6.12 18.12 -10.12
CA VAL A 300 7.52 18.26 -9.71
C VAL A 300 8.44 17.40 -10.57
N ALA A 301 8.03 16.18 -10.90
CA ALA A 301 8.80 15.29 -11.76
C ALA A 301 8.96 15.83 -13.19
N LEU A 302 7.89 16.35 -13.80
CA LEU A 302 7.97 16.99 -15.12
C LEU A 302 8.83 18.26 -15.09
N ALA A 303 8.68 19.11 -14.08
CA ALA A 303 9.52 20.31 -13.90
C ALA A 303 11.00 19.93 -13.73
N SER A 304 11.28 18.79 -13.08
CA SER A 304 12.65 18.32 -12.91
C SER A 304 13.36 17.98 -14.22
N LEU A 305 12.63 17.62 -15.29
CA LEU A 305 13.23 17.38 -16.61
C LEU A 305 13.76 18.66 -17.25
N VAL A 306 13.25 19.82 -16.85
CA VAL A 306 13.72 21.13 -17.34
C VAL A 306 14.96 21.58 -16.56
N VAL A 307 14.92 21.45 -15.23
CA VAL A 307 16.01 21.92 -14.34
C VAL A 307 17.18 20.93 -14.32
N TYR A 308 16.89 19.64 -14.37
CA TYR A 308 17.87 18.55 -14.35
C TYR A 308 17.58 17.58 -15.52
N PRO A 309 18.04 17.89 -16.74
CA PRO A 309 17.71 17.14 -17.95
C PRO A 309 18.07 15.64 -17.89
N ASP A 310 19.19 15.31 -17.26
CA ASP A 310 19.72 13.96 -17.16
C ASP A 310 20.31 13.68 -15.77
N ILE A 311 20.73 12.43 -15.54
CA ILE A 311 21.33 12.02 -14.26
C ILE A 311 22.68 12.72 -14.02
N ALA A 312 23.43 13.03 -15.08
CA ALA A 312 24.73 13.70 -14.97
C ALA A 312 24.58 15.12 -14.40
N SER A 313 23.54 15.86 -14.81
CA SER A 313 23.22 17.20 -14.27
C SER A 313 22.86 17.17 -12.78
N ILE A 314 22.25 16.07 -12.31
CA ILE A 314 21.98 15.86 -10.88
C ILE A 314 23.28 15.57 -10.14
N ALA A 315 24.14 14.70 -10.69
CA ALA A 315 25.43 14.36 -10.09
C ALA A 315 26.34 15.59 -9.97
N GLU A 316 26.35 16.46 -10.99
CA GLU A 316 27.10 17.73 -10.97
C GLU A 316 26.57 18.68 -9.88
N ALA A 317 25.26 18.77 -9.72
CA ALA A 317 24.65 19.63 -8.69
C ALA A 317 24.83 19.09 -7.26
N PHE A 318 24.98 17.78 -7.10
CA PHE A 318 25.07 17.09 -5.80
C PHE A 318 26.26 16.12 -5.75
N PRO A 319 27.51 16.62 -5.81
CA PRO A 319 28.70 15.77 -5.92
C PRO A 319 28.98 14.90 -4.67
N ASN A 320 28.37 15.24 -3.53
CA ASN A 320 28.49 14.48 -2.29
C ASN A 320 27.57 13.24 -2.25
N VAL A 321 26.61 13.13 -3.18
CA VAL A 321 25.76 11.95 -3.27
C VAL A 321 26.56 10.83 -3.92
N SER A 322 26.63 9.69 -3.25
CA SER A 322 27.37 8.54 -3.75
C SER A 322 26.77 8.01 -5.07
N GLU A 323 27.64 7.54 -5.95
CA GLU A 323 27.27 7.10 -7.31
C GLU A 323 26.22 5.97 -7.28
N ASP A 324 26.27 5.10 -6.27
CA ASP A 324 25.31 4.00 -6.06
C ASP A 324 23.90 4.45 -5.65
N LYS A 325 23.72 5.74 -5.37
CA LYS A 325 22.43 6.35 -4.98
C LYS A 325 21.85 7.27 -6.06
N LEU A 326 22.59 7.55 -7.13
CA LEU A 326 22.12 8.34 -8.26
C LEU A 326 21.06 7.57 -9.06
N GLY A 327 20.01 8.28 -9.47
CA GLY A 327 18.86 7.70 -10.16
C GLY A 327 17.84 8.78 -10.53
N HIS A 328 16.83 8.42 -11.34
CA HIS A 328 15.77 9.36 -11.69
C HIS A 328 14.93 9.74 -10.45
N ASP A 329 14.77 8.81 -9.51
CA ASP A 329 14.11 9.01 -8.21
C ASP A 329 14.65 10.20 -7.40
N LEU A 330 15.95 10.48 -7.50
CA LEU A 330 16.62 11.56 -6.77
C LEU A 330 16.18 12.95 -7.21
N ALA A 331 15.66 13.09 -8.43
CA ALA A 331 15.28 14.38 -9.01
C ALA A 331 14.19 15.09 -8.19
N TYR A 332 13.33 14.35 -7.49
CA TYR A 332 12.33 14.95 -6.60
C TYR A 332 13.03 15.72 -5.47
N SER A 333 13.94 15.06 -4.75
CA SER A 333 14.68 15.66 -3.63
C SER A 333 15.56 16.81 -4.11
N ALA A 334 16.19 16.66 -5.27
CA ALA A 334 16.97 17.72 -5.92
C ALA A 334 16.13 18.98 -6.16
N MET A 335 14.91 18.82 -6.70
CA MET A 335 14.01 19.95 -6.93
C MET A 335 13.61 20.66 -5.63
N LEU A 336 13.40 19.93 -4.53
CA LEU A 336 13.00 20.55 -3.26
C LEU A 336 14.09 21.47 -2.66
N THR A 337 15.35 21.33 -3.07
CA THR A 337 16.43 22.25 -2.65
C THR A 337 16.26 23.68 -3.20
N LYS A 338 15.39 23.87 -4.20
CA LYS A 338 15.09 25.17 -4.80
C LYS A 338 13.99 25.93 -4.05
N LEU A 339 13.35 25.32 -3.05
CA LEU A 339 12.25 25.93 -2.32
C LEU A 339 12.71 27.13 -1.47
N PRO A 340 11.86 28.15 -1.30
CA PRO A 340 12.17 29.30 -0.49
C PRO A 340 12.03 28.96 1.00
N THR A 341 12.65 29.78 1.85
CA THR A 341 12.45 29.75 3.30
C THR A 341 10.97 29.75 3.68
N GLY A 342 10.62 29.02 4.73
CA GLY A 342 9.26 28.80 5.20
C GLY A 342 8.60 27.61 4.49
N LEU A 343 8.56 27.63 3.16
CA LEU A 343 8.04 26.50 2.38
C LEU A 343 8.99 25.29 2.45
N LEU A 344 10.30 25.53 2.43
CA LEU A 344 11.32 24.50 2.65
C LEU A 344 11.11 23.80 4.01
N GLY A 345 11.00 24.57 5.11
CA GLY A 345 10.72 24.02 6.44
C GLY A 345 9.41 23.23 6.51
N LEU A 346 8.35 23.73 5.86
CA LEU A 346 7.08 23.01 5.78
C LEU A 346 7.22 21.68 5.04
N VAL A 347 7.90 21.68 3.90
CA VAL A 347 8.11 20.47 3.09
C VAL A 347 9.00 19.46 3.83
N LEU A 348 10.07 19.91 4.48
CA LEU A 348 10.91 19.05 5.32
C LEU A 348 10.10 18.42 6.46
N ALA A 349 9.29 19.22 7.17
CA ALA A 349 8.37 18.70 8.19
C ALA A 349 7.39 17.67 7.58
N SER A 350 6.93 17.92 6.37
CA SER A 350 6.01 17.05 5.62
C SER A 350 6.64 15.71 5.18
N LEU A 351 7.93 15.69 4.86
CA LEU A 351 8.65 14.48 4.47
C LEU A 351 8.96 13.60 5.67
N VAL A 352 9.34 14.20 6.81
CA VAL A 352 9.50 13.43 8.05
C VAL A 352 8.14 12.98 8.60
N ALA A 353 7.09 13.79 8.44
CA ALA A 353 5.72 13.38 8.71
C ALA A 353 5.34 12.11 7.93
N ALA A 354 5.61 12.08 6.63
CA ALA A 354 5.37 10.92 5.79
C ALA A 354 6.17 9.70 6.27
N TYR A 355 7.45 9.89 6.62
CA TYR A 355 8.30 8.83 7.17
C TYR A 355 7.72 8.23 8.46
N MET A 356 7.37 9.09 9.42
CA MET A 356 6.82 8.71 10.71
C MET A 356 5.52 7.91 10.56
N SER A 357 4.62 8.36 9.70
CA SER A 357 3.32 7.71 9.42
C SER A 357 3.51 6.27 8.92
N THR A 358 4.36 6.09 7.90
CA THR A 358 4.59 4.78 7.29
C THR A 358 5.33 3.84 8.25
N ILE A 359 6.42 4.31 8.85
CA ILE A 359 7.21 3.49 9.79
C ILE A 359 6.40 3.11 11.02
N SER A 360 5.65 4.05 11.62
CA SER A 360 4.80 3.73 12.78
C SER A 360 3.69 2.72 12.47
N THR A 361 3.13 2.79 11.27
CA THR A 361 2.16 1.81 10.77
C THR A 361 2.76 0.43 10.65
N GLN A 362 3.91 0.32 9.98
CA GLN A 362 4.62 -0.95 9.79
C GLN A 362 5.08 -1.54 11.12
N LEU A 363 5.58 -0.69 12.02
CA LEU A 363 5.95 -1.08 13.37
C LEU A 363 4.77 -1.61 14.18
N ASN A 364 3.60 -0.97 14.12
CA ASN A 364 2.42 -1.42 14.84
C ASN A 364 1.85 -2.71 14.24
N TRP A 365 1.75 -2.78 12.91
CA TRP A 365 1.23 -3.92 12.17
C TRP A 365 2.11 -5.17 12.36
N GLY A 366 3.41 -5.09 12.10
CA GLY A 366 4.32 -6.22 12.30
C GLY A 366 4.44 -6.66 13.77
N SER A 367 4.43 -5.70 14.70
CA SER A 367 4.39 -5.98 16.14
C SER A 367 3.12 -6.75 16.54
N SER A 368 1.97 -6.44 15.93
CA SER A 368 0.73 -7.18 16.18
C SER A 368 0.84 -8.65 15.79
N TYR A 369 1.49 -8.95 14.67
CA TYR A 369 1.72 -10.34 14.23
C TYR A 369 2.64 -11.08 15.19
N ILE A 370 3.74 -10.44 15.61
CA ILE A 370 4.65 -11.04 16.58
C ILE A 370 3.91 -11.33 17.90
N VAL A 371 3.03 -10.42 18.35
CA VAL A 371 2.30 -10.59 19.62
C VAL A 371 1.21 -11.65 19.53
N PHE A 372 0.26 -11.51 18.60
CA PHE A 372 -0.92 -12.36 18.54
C PHE A 372 -0.67 -13.70 17.87
N ASP A 373 0.15 -13.73 16.82
CA ASP A 373 0.27 -14.89 15.93
C ASP A 373 1.51 -15.73 16.22
N PHE A 374 2.52 -15.16 16.88
CA PHE A 374 3.73 -15.87 17.27
C PHE A 374 3.86 -16.02 18.80
N TYR A 375 4.02 -14.93 19.55
CA TYR A 375 4.28 -14.95 21.00
C TYR A 375 3.15 -15.60 21.80
N LYS A 376 1.92 -15.09 21.68
CA LYS A 376 0.74 -15.63 22.39
C LYS A 376 0.46 -17.08 21.99
N LYS A 377 0.84 -17.51 20.79
CA LYS A 377 0.58 -18.87 20.29
C LYS A 377 1.68 -19.88 20.62
N GLN A 378 2.95 -19.47 20.61
CA GLN A 378 4.09 -20.40 20.65
C GLN A 378 4.95 -20.25 21.90
N ILE A 379 5.03 -19.04 22.45
CA ILE A 379 5.93 -18.76 23.57
C ILE A 379 5.16 -18.75 24.89
N ASN A 380 4.01 -18.06 24.93
CA ASN A 380 3.21 -17.96 26.15
C ASN A 380 1.69 -17.91 25.86
N PRO A 381 1.03 -19.08 25.75
CA PRO A 381 -0.42 -19.21 25.60
C PRO A 381 -1.25 -18.46 26.64
N ASP A 382 -0.75 -18.36 27.87
CA ASP A 382 -1.45 -17.75 29.00
C ASP A 382 -1.01 -16.30 29.25
N ALA A 383 -0.32 -15.67 28.27
CA ALA A 383 0.17 -14.30 28.42
C ALA A 383 -0.95 -13.32 28.78
N THR A 384 -0.72 -12.54 29.82
CA THR A 384 -1.60 -11.44 30.25
C THR A 384 -1.58 -10.30 29.23
N GLU A 385 -2.63 -9.48 29.23
CA GLU A 385 -2.71 -8.27 28.38
C GLU A 385 -1.48 -7.35 28.54
N LYS A 386 -0.98 -7.20 29.77
CA LYS A 386 0.21 -6.39 30.07
C LYS A 386 1.47 -6.98 29.44
N GLN A 387 1.64 -8.31 29.49
CA GLN A 387 2.76 -8.99 28.82
C GLN A 387 2.68 -8.81 27.30
N MET A 388 1.49 -8.96 26.71
CA MET A 388 1.29 -8.77 25.27
C MET A 388 1.63 -7.35 24.82
N VAL A 389 1.20 -6.32 25.54
CA VAL A 389 1.54 -4.92 25.24
C VAL A 389 3.06 -4.68 25.36
N ASN A 390 3.71 -5.24 26.39
CA ASN A 390 5.15 -5.09 26.58
C ASN A 390 5.97 -5.79 25.48
N VAL A 391 5.56 -6.99 25.07
CA VAL A 391 6.16 -7.68 23.91
C VAL A 391 5.92 -6.88 22.64
N GLY A 392 4.75 -6.25 22.50
CA GLY A 392 4.46 -5.36 21.38
C GLY A 392 5.44 -4.19 21.30
N ARG A 393 5.70 -3.53 22.43
CA ARG A 393 6.67 -2.43 22.54
C ARG A 393 8.09 -2.87 22.22
N LEU A 394 8.52 -4.01 22.77
CA LEU A 394 9.84 -4.57 22.49
C LEU A 394 9.99 -4.93 21.00
N SER A 395 8.96 -5.55 20.42
CA SER A 395 8.94 -5.93 19.00
C SER A 395 9.04 -4.69 18.10
N THR A 396 8.37 -3.59 18.46
CA THR A 396 8.50 -2.31 17.76
C THR A 396 9.95 -1.79 17.74
N VAL A 397 10.66 -1.87 18.87
CA VAL A 397 12.08 -1.48 18.93
C VAL A 397 12.94 -2.39 18.05
N ILE A 398 12.75 -3.71 18.17
CA ILE A 398 13.52 -4.71 17.40
C ILE A 398 13.32 -4.53 15.90
N LEU A 399 12.07 -4.37 15.45
CA LEU A 399 11.75 -4.16 14.03
C LEU A 399 12.43 -2.90 13.47
N MET A 400 12.44 -1.80 14.23
CA MET A 400 13.15 -0.58 13.80
C MET A 400 14.65 -0.80 13.70
N VAL A 401 15.26 -1.46 14.70
CA VAL A 401 16.71 -1.71 14.69
C VAL A 401 17.11 -2.56 13.48
N LEU A 402 16.37 -3.64 13.21
CA LEU A 402 16.63 -4.49 12.05
C LEU A 402 16.45 -3.73 10.73
N SER A 403 15.41 -2.90 10.62
CA SER A 403 15.20 -2.06 9.45
C SER A 403 16.29 -1.01 9.27
N ALA A 404 16.74 -0.38 10.35
CA ALA A 404 17.84 0.59 10.30
C ALA A 404 19.13 -0.04 9.74
N PHE A 405 19.50 -1.23 10.22
CA PHE A 405 20.67 -1.94 9.71
C PHE A 405 20.53 -2.32 8.23
N LEU A 406 19.38 -2.85 7.83
CA LEU A 406 19.15 -3.23 6.44
C LEU A 406 19.14 -2.00 5.52
N ALA A 407 18.50 -0.89 5.92
CA ALA A 407 18.46 0.34 5.14
C ALA A 407 19.86 0.90 4.84
N LEU A 408 20.78 0.84 5.81
CA LEU A 408 22.18 1.28 5.63
C LEU A 408 22.95 0.38 4.63
N ALA A 409 22.54 -0.86 4.44
CA ALA A 409 23.12 -1.79 3.47
C ALA A 409 22.43 -1.73 2.09
N MET A 410 21.25 -1.09 1.99
CA MET A 410 20.46 -1.06 0.76
C MET A 410 20.95 -0.01 -0.25
N GLN A 411 20.85 -0.35 -1.54
CA GLN A 411 21.25 0.51 -2.66
C GLN A 411 20.04 1.02 -3.47
N ASN A 412 19.18 0.11 -3.92
CA ASN A 412 18.05 0.43 -4.79
C ASN A 412 16.73 -0.12 -4.21
N ALA A 413 15.75 0.76 -3.96
CA ALA A 413 14.43 0.38 -3.44
C ALA A 413 13.54 -0.29 -4.49
N MET A 414 13.64 0.11 -5.77
CA MET A 414 12.85 -0.45 -6.88
C MET A 414 13.20 -1.91 -7.12
N GLN A 415 14.49 -2.27 -7.12
CA GLN A 415 14.91 -3.67 -7.31
C GLN A 415 14.30 -4.60 -6.26
N ILE A 416 14.25 -4.14 -5.00
CA ILE A 416 13.62 -4.89 -3.91
C ILE A 416 12.10 -4.94 -4.10
N PHE A 417 11.48 -3.83 -4.48
CA PHE A 417 10.04 -3.77 -4.77
C PHE A 417 9.65 -4.79 -5.85
N ASP A 418 10.38 -4.84 -6.96
CA ASP A 418 10.15 -5.80 -8.05
C ASP A 418 10.33 -7.25 -7.58
N MET A 419 11.36 -7.51 -6.78
CA MET A 419 11.58 -8.82 -6.18
C MET A 419 10.39 -9.21 -5.29
N LEU A 420 9.93 -8.31 -4.42
CA LEU A 420 8.81 -8.57 -3.52
C LEU A 420 7.49 -8.79 -4.28
N LEU A 421 7.24 -8.05 -5.36
CA LEU A 421 6.07 -8.25 -6.22
C LEU A 421 6.08 -9.63 -6.89
N LEU A 422 7.24 -10.07 -7.37
CA LEU A 422 7.37 -11.38 -8.01
C LEU A 422 7.17 -12.53 -7.01
N PHE A 423 7.73 -12.40 -5.79
CA PHE A 423 7.55 -13.39 -4.72
C PHE A 423 6.08 -13.63 -4.36
N GLY A 424 5.24 -12.60 -4.46
CA GLY A 424 3.79 -12.69 -4.25
C GLY A 424 2.99 -13.14 -5.46
N ALA A 425 3.58 -13.19 -6.67
CA ALA A 425 2.85 -13.41 -7.91
C ALA A 425 2.22 -14.81 -7.97
N GLY A 426 0.96 -14.87 -8.41
CA GLY A 426 0.18 -16.10 -8.53
C GLY A 426 -0.57 -16.51 -7.26
N THR A 427 -0.35 -15.83 -6.13
CA THR A 427 -1.10 -16.09 -4.89
C THR A 427 -2.39 -15.27 -4.78
N GLY A 428 -2.52 -14.19 -5.55
CA GLY A 428 -3.61 -13.23 -5.35
C GLY A 428 -5.02 -13.72 -5.70
N LEU A 429 -5.18 -14.61 -6.69
CA LEU A 429 -6.48 -15.28 -6.92
C LEU A 429 -6.94 -16.08 -5.71
N ILE A 430 -6.03 -16.68 -4.96
CA ILE A 430 -6.39 -17.43 -3.77
C ILE A 430 -6.93 -16.48 -2.70
N PHE A 431 -6.32 -15.31 -2.54
CA PHE A 431 -6.81 -14.32 -1.57
C PHE A 431 -8.17 -13.74 -1.94
N ILE A 432 -8.48 -13.65 -3.23
CA ILE A 432 -9.82 -13.29 -3.71
C ILE A 432 -10.81 -14.44 -3.44
N LEU A 433 -10.48 -15.65 -3.90
CA LEU A 433 -11.39 -16.79 -3.96
C LEU A 433 -11.61 -17.48 -2.60
N ARG A 434 -10.66 -17.42 -1.65
CA ARG A 434 -10.75 -18.13 -0.36
C ARG A 434 -11.99 -17.76 0.47
N TRP A 435 -12.53 -16.57 0.24
CA TRP A 435 -13.77 -16.09 0.85
C TRP A 435 -15.02 -16.73 0.27
N PHE A 436 -15.00 -17.02 -1.03
CA PHE A 436 -16.20 -17.40 -1.80
C PHE A 436 -16.18 -18.83 -2.31
N TRP A 437 -15.06 -19.54 -2.18
CA TRP A 437 -14.91 -20.91 -2.64
C TRP A 437 -14.57 -21.84 -1.47
N TRP A 438 -15.53 -22.69 -1.11
CA TRP A 438 -15.41 -23.69 -0.03
C TRP A 438 -14.22 -24.65 -0.21
N ARG A 439 -13.75 -24.82 -1.45
CA ARG A 439 -12.75 -25.83 -1.83
C ARG A 439 -11.32 -25.44 -1.48
N ILE A 440 -11.03 -24.14 -1.40
CA ILE A 440 -9.72 -23.66 -0.98
C ILE A 440 -9.48 -24.11 0.46
N ASN A 441 -8.29 -24.64 0.70
CA ASN A 441 -7.83 -25.13 1.99
C ASN A 441 -6.41 -24.65 2.30
N ALA A 442 -5.87 -25.00 3.46
CA ALA A 442 -4.52 -24.58 3.83
C ALA A 442 -3.42 -25.05 2.84
N TRP A 443 -3.54 -26.25 2.25
CA TRP A 443 -2.55 -26.75 1.29
C TRP A 443 -2.57 -25.99 -0.04
N THR A 444 -3.73 -25.48 -0.45
CA THR A 444 -3.84 -24.55 -1.58
C THR A 444 -2.92 -23.34 -1.37
N GLU A 445 -3.01 -22.68 -0.21
CA GLU A 445 -2.19 -21.50 0.05
C GLU A 445 -0.71 -21.83 0.27
N ILE A 446 -0.40 -22.91 1.00
CA ILE A 446 0.99 -23.35 1.21
C ILE A 446 1.67 -23.62 -0.13
N SER A 447 1.05 -24.45 -0.98
CA SER A 447 1.64 -24.82 -2.27
C SER A 447 1.88 -23.60 -3.18
N ALA A 448 0.95 -22.65 -3.21
CA ALA A 448 1.10 -21.42 -3.98
C ALA A 448 2.27 -20.56 -3.50
N MET A 449 2.39 -20.35 -2.19
CA MET A 449 3.45 -19.52 -1.61
C MET A 449 4.85 -20.13 -1.83
N PHE A 450 4.97 -21.45 -1.69
CA PHE A 450 6.24 -22.13 -1.97
C PHE A 450 6.56 -22.12 -3.47
N ALA A 451 5.57 -22.35 -4.33
CA ALA A 451 5.74 -22.28 -5.77
C ALA A 451 6.18 -20.89 -6.23
N SER A 452 5.48 -19.83 -5.82
CA SER A 452 5.83 -18.45 -6.20
C SER A 452 7.20 -18.05 -5.68
N GLY A 453 7.53 -18.39 -4.43
CA GLY A 453 8.84 -18.11 -3.83
C GLY A 453 9.98 -18.84 -4.54
N ILE A 454 9.83 -20.13 -4.82
CA ILE A 454 10.85 -20.92 -5.55
C ILE A 454 11.02 -20.38 -6.96
N LEU A 455 9.93 -20.14 -7.70
CA LEU A 455 10.00 -19.59 -9.06
C LEU A 455 10.67 -18.22 -9.07
N SER A 456 10.35 -17.35 -8.12
CA SER A 456 10.97 -16.02 -8.01
C SER A 456 12.47 -16.09 -7.75
N ILE A 457 12.90 -16.99 -6.86
CA ILE A 457 14.33 -17.23 -6.60
C ILE A 457 15.01 -17.79 -7.86
N LEU A 458 14.40 -18.77 -8.53
CA LEU A 458 14.97 -19.35 -9.75
C LEU A 458 15.13 -18.29 -10.85
N LEU A 459 14.14 -17.42 -11.05
CA LEU A 459 14.20 -16.38 -12.07
C LEU A 459 15.19 -15.27 -11.71
N LYS A 460 15.22 -14.80 -10.46
CA LYS A 460 16.07 -13.65 -10.08
C LYS A 460 17.50 -14.01 -9.67
N ALA A 461 17.72 -15.21 -9.12
CA ALA A 461 19.02 -15.60 -8.57
C ALA A 461 19.81 -16.57 -9.46
N THR A 462 19.27 -17.00 -10.61
CA THR A 462 19.95 -17.92 -11.52
C THR A 462 19.88 -17.41 -12.96
N PRO A 463 20.73 -17.92 -13.89
CA PRO A 463 20.66 -17.58 -15.30
C PRO A 463 19.34 -17.94 -15.99
N PHE A 464 18.45 -18.68 -15.31
CA PHE A 464 17.17 -19.10 -15.86
C PHE A 464 16.23 -17.93 -16.16
N GLY A 465 16.24 -16.86 -15.36
CA GLY A 465 15.44 -15.66 -15.63
C GLY A 465 15.84 -14.97 -16.92
N PRO A 466 17.12 -14.55 -17.08
CA PRO A 466 17.62 -14.00 -18.34
C PRO A 466 17.40 -14.95 -19.53
N PHE A 467 17.67 -16.24 -19.38
CA PHE A 467 17.41 -17.23 -20.43
C PHE A 467 15.95 -17.22 -20.92
N LEU A 468 14.99 -16.99 -20.02
CA LEU A 468 13.57 -16.94 -20.38
C LEU A 468 13.10 -15.55 -20.82
N PHE A 469 13.57 -14.47 -20.22
CA PHE A 469 12.94 -13.14 -20.31
C PHE A 469 13.94 -11.99 -20.58
N ALA A 470 15.18 -12.28 -20.97
CA ALA A 470 16.10 -11.22 -21.40
C ALA A 470 15.53 -10.46 -22.59
N THR A 471 15.78 -9.15 -22.63
CA THR A 471 15.17 -8.24 -23.59
C THR A 471 15.50 -8.57 -25.05
N ASP A 472 16.72 -9.05 -25.31
CA ASP A 472 17.22 -9.26 -26.68
C ASP A 472 17.26 -10.74 -27.09
N ASP A 473 17.51 -11.66 -26.15
CA ASP A 473 17.78 -13.09 -26.40
C ASP A 473 16.94 -14.06 -25.56
N GLY A 474 15.97 -13.55 -24.78
CA GLY A 474 15.05 -14.38 -24.00
C GLY A 474 14.08 -15.18 -24.89
N ILE A 475 13.70 -16.38 -24.44
CA ILE A 475 12.69 -17.22 -25.13
C ILE A 475 11.31 -16.54 -25.18
N PHE A 476 10.96 -15.81 -24.12
CA PHE A 476 9.71 -15.08 -23.96
C PHE A 476 9.98 -13.58 -23.84
N PRO A 477 8.98 -12.73 -24.13
CA PRO A 477 9.11 -11.29 -23.95
C PRO A 477 9.41 -10.92 -22.49
N ASP A 478 10.21 -9.87 -22.29
CA ASP A 478 10.60 -9.35 -20.96
C ASP A 478 9.42 -9.05 -20.02
N TRP A 479 8.32 -8.53 -20.55
CA TRP A 479 7.08 -8.30 -19.79
C TRP A 479 6.35 -9.59 -19.37
N GLY A 480 6.76 -10.75 -19.88
CA GLY A 480 6.15 -12.06 -19.64
C GLY A 480 6.48 -12.69 -18.28
N GLU A 481 7.41 -12.12 -17.52
CA GLU A 481 7.90 -12.69 -16.25
C GLU A 481 6.77 -12.85 -15.20
N ILE A 482 6.00 -11.78 -14.93
CA ILE A 482 4.88 -11.82 -13.96
C ILE A 482 3.77 -12.78 -14.41
N PRO A 483 3.26 -12.71 -15.67
CA PRO A 483 2.30 -13.69 -16.17
C PRO A 483 2.77 -15.13 -16.07
N PHE A 484 4.05 -15.40 -16.34
CA PHE A 484 4.62 -16.74 -16.25
C PHE A 484 4.55 -17.27 -14.81
N VAL A 485 5.07 -16.52 -13.83
CA VAL A 485 5.02 -16.93 -12.42
C VAL A 485 3.58 -17.10 -11.96
N MET A 486 2.68 -16.20 -12.37
CA MET A 486 1.26 -16.26 -12.06
C MET A 486 0.60 -17.54 -12.60
N ILE A 487 0.81 -17.90 -13.87
CA ILE A 487 0.20 -19.07 -14.50
C ILE A 487 0.73 -20.35 -13.87
N VAL A 488 2.06 -20.49 -13.74
CA VAL A 488 2.68 -21.70 -13.19
C VAL A 488 2.25 -21.91 -11.74
N THR A 489 2.29 -20.86 -10.92
CA THR A 489 1.81 -20.92 -9.54
C THR A 489 0.32 -21.28 -9.48
N SER A 490 -0.49 -20.74 -10.41
CA SER A 490 -1.92 -21.02 -10.48
C SER A 490 -2.25 -22.47 -10.79
N ILE A 491 -1.52 -23.07 -11.72
CA ILE A 491 -1.63 -24.49 -12.02
C ILE A 491 -1.29 -25.31 -10.77
N ILE A 492 -0.19 -24.99 -10.09
CA ILE A 492 0.25 -25.74 -8.90
C ILE A 492 -0.79 -25.71 -7.78
N TRP A 493 -1.31 -24.53 -7.42
CA TRP A 493 -2.27 -24.45 -6.32
C TRP A 493 -3.63 -25.02 -6.68
N LEU A 494 -4.08 -24.92 -7.94
CA LEU A 494 -5.29 -25.57 -8.42
C LEU A 494 -5.15 -27.10 -8.33
N THR A 495 -4.02 -27.64 -8.79
CA THR A 495 -3.72 -29.07 -8.63
C THR A 495 -3.73 -29.49 -7.17
N ALA A 496 -3.08 -28.72 -6.28
CA ALA A 496 -3.11 -28.99 -4.84
C ALA A 496 -4.54 -28.98 -4.28
N THR A 497 -5.37 -28.02 -4.70
CA THR A 497 -6.78 -27.87 -4.24
C THR A 497 -7.63 -29.09 -4.59
N PHE A 498 -7.43 -29.68 -5.77
CA PHE A 498 -8.23 -30.84 -6.21
C PHE A 498 -7.70 -32.17 -5.70
N ILE A 499 -6.40 -32.29 -5.42
CA ILE A 499 -5.80 -33.53 -4.88
C ILE A 499 -5.96 -33.63 -3.35
N THR A 500 -5.97 -32.49 -2.66
CA THR A 500 -6.08 -32.46 -1.20
C THR A 500 -7.53 -32.55 -0.73
N GLN A 501 -7.72 -33.08 0.49
CA GLN A 501 -9.05 -33.21 1.07
C GLN A 501 -9.66 -31.84 1.41
N PRO A 502 -11.02 -31.74 1.43
CA PRO A 502 -11.70 -30.58 1.99
C PRO A 502 -11.27 -30.26 3.41
N GLU A 503 -11.43 -29.01 3.80
CA GLU A 503 -11.59 -28.69 5.23
C GLU A 503 -12.81 -29.44 5.80
N SER A 504 -12.77 -29.73 7.09
CA SER A 504 -13.85 -30.48 7.75
C SER A 504 -15.17 -29.70 7.69
N LYS A 505 -16.30 -30.42 7.79
CA LYS A 505 -17.64 -29.82 7.74
C LYS A 505 -17.81 -28.77 8.83
N GLU A 506 -17.30 -29.06 10.02
CA GLU A 506 -17.38 -28.19 11.19
C GLU A 506 -16.66 -26.87 10.95
N VAL A 507 -15.46 -26.90 10.35
CA VAL A 507 -14.69 -25.70 10.00
C VAL A 507 -15.43 -24.87 8.96
N LEU A 508 -15.88 -25.50 7.88
CA LEU A 508 -16.59 -24.82 6.78
C LEU A 508 -17.91 -24.18 7.25
N GLN A 509 -18.70 -24.92 8.04
CA GLN A 509 -19.96 -24.44 8.61
C GLN A 509 -19.72 -23.30 9.61
N SER A 510 -18.71 -23.41 10.48
CA SER A 510 -18.36 -22.36 11.44
C SER A 510 -17.90 -21.08 10.75
N PHE A 511 -17.07 -21.20 9.72
CA PHE A 511 -16.64 -20.08 8.90
C PHE A 511 -17.83 -19.39 8.22
N TYR A 512 -18.68 -20.18 7.55
CA TYR A 512 -19.85 -19.65 6.85
C TYR A 512 -20.79 -18.93 7.82
N LYS A 513 -21.12 -19.57 8.95
CA LYS A 513 -21.98 -19.00 9.99
C LYS A 513 -21.47 -17.66 10.51
N LYS A 514 -20.15 -17.51 10.66
CA LYS A 514 -19.50 -16.30 11.18
C LYS A 514 -19.39 -15.18 10.15
N ILE A 515 -18.98 -15.50 8.91
CA ILE A 515 -18.60 -14.51 7.90
C ILE A 515 -19.75 -14.17 6.96
N GLN A 516 -20.61 -15.15 6.66
CA GLN A 516 -21.72 -15.04 5.71
C GLN A 516 -21.26 -14.50 4.34
N PRO A 517 -20.25 -15.13 3.69
CA PRO A 517 -19.74 -14.64 2.40
C PRO A 517 -20.75 -14.80 1.25
N GLY A 518 -21.69 -15.74 1.39
CA GLY A 518 -22.73 -16.05 0.40
C GLY A 518 -22.20 -16.61 -0.92
N GLY A 519 -23.13 -16.84 -1.85
CA GLY A 519 -22.82 -17.15 -3.25
C GLY A 519 -22.72 -18.65 -3.59
N PRO A 520 -22.60 -18.96 -4.90
CA PRO A 520 -22.70 -20.32 -5.41
C PRO A 520 -21.55 -21.22 -4.94
N GLY A 521 -20.38 -20.65 -4.66
CA GLY A 521 -19.22 -21.38 -4.15
C GLY A 521 -19.35 -21.84 -2.70
N TRP A 522 -20.51 -21.66 -2.06
CA TRP A 522 -20.84 -22.24 -0.75
C TRP A 522 -22.12 -23.09 -0.76
N ALA A 523 -22.83 -23.17 -1.88
CA ALA A 523 -24.13 -23.87 -1.99
C ALA A 523 -24.07 -25.30 -1.42
N LYS A 524 -23.05 -26.08 -1.82
CA LYS A 524 -22.85 -27.44 -1.32
C LYS A 524 -22.75 -27.52 0.21
N VAL A 525 -22.04 -26.60 0.86
CA VAL A 525 -21.85 -26.61 2.32
C VAL A 525 -23.15 -26.24 3.02
N VAL A 526 -23.89 -25.28 2.48
CA VAL A 526 -25.20 -24.85 2.98
C VAL A 526 -26.23 -25.96 2.84
N ASP A 527 -26.32 -26.59 1.67
CA ASP A 527 -27.25 -27.68 1.39
C ASP A 527 -26.98 -28.89 2.29
N GLU A 528 -25.71 -29.27 2.48
CA GLU A 528 -25.32 -30.35 3.39
C GLU A 528 -25.65 -30.03 4.86
N ALA A 529 -25.47 -28.77 5.29
CA ALA A 529 -25.81 -28.34 6.64
C ALA A 529 -27.33 -28.36 6.86
N ASN A 530 -28.11 -27.82 5.93
CA ASN A 530 -29.57 -27.82 5.97
C ASN A 530 -30.14 -29.25 5.97
N ALA A 531 -29.59 -30.14 5.13
CA ALA A 531 -29.97 -31.56 5.13
C ALA A 531 -29.66 -32.28 6.45
N SER A 532 -28.68 -31.77 7.20
CA SER A 532 -28.32 -32.26 8.54
C SER A 532 -29.08 -31.55 9.67
N GLY A 533 -30.03 -30.67 9.35
CA GLY A 533 -30.80 -29.89 10.32
C GLY A 533 -30.03 -28.73 10.97
N ILE A 534 -28.90 -28.31 10.40
CA ILE A 534 -28.07 -27.21 10.89
C ILE A 534 -28.28 -25.98 10.01
N GLU A 535 -29.00 -25.00 10.52
CA GLU A 535 -29.19 -23.71 9.84
C GLU A 535 -27.93 -22.84 10.02
N ILE A 536 -27.23 -22.58 8.91
CA ILE A 536 -26.00 -21.76 8.88
C ILE A 536 -26.14 -20.47 8.08
N ASP A 537 -27.15 -20.38 7.22
CA ASP A 537 -27.46 -19.19 6.42
C ASP A 537 -28.57 -18.40 7.14
N ASN A 538 -28.37 -17.10 7.27
CA ASN A 538 -29.33 -16.20 7.91
C ASN A 538 -30.24 -15.49 6.88
N GLY A 539 -30.19 -15.89 5.61
CA GLY A 539 -30.95 -15.28 4.52
C GLY A 539 -30.36 -13.96 4.01
N GLU A 540 -29.08 -13.66 4.31
CA GLU A 540 -28.39 -12.50 3.74
C GLU A 540 -28.22 -12.71 2.22
N LYS A 541 -28.65 -11.74 1.41
CA LYS A 541 -28.44 -11.80 -0.05
C LYS A 541 -26.95 -11.72 -0.39
N TRP A 542 -26.55 -12.48 -1.41
CA TRP A 542 -25.17 -12.47 -1.88
C TRP A 542 -24.77 -11.10 -2.44
N SER A 543 -23.80 -10.45 -1.78
CA SER A 543 -23.41 -9.06 -2.04
C SER A 543 -22.52 -8.87 -3.26
N VAL A 544 -21.75 -9.89 -3.63
CA VAL A 544 -20.61 -9.76 -4.55
C VAL A 544 -21.00 -9.22 -5.94
N PRO A 545 -22.09 -9.66 -6.62
CA PRO A 545 -22.43 -9.11 -7.93
C PRO A 545 -22.70 -7.60 -7.89
N SER A 546 -23.43 -7.14 -6.87
CA SER A 546 -23.65 -5.70 -6.66
C SER A 546 -22.38 -4.96 -6.26
N GLY A 547 -21.51 -5.60 -5.47
CA GLY A 547 -20.21 -5.07 -5.08
C GLY A 547 -19.25 -4.90 -6.25
N ILE A 548 -19.23 -5.84 -7.21
CA ILE A 548 -18.45 -5.72 -8.45
C ILE A 548 -19.00 -4.58 -9.32
N GLY A 549 -20.33 -4.44 -9.43
CA GLY A 549 -20.94 -3.30 -10.11
C GLY A 549 -20.53 -1.95 -9.49
N ALA A 550 -20.55 -1.86 -8.16
CA ALA A 550 -20.09 -0.68 -7.42
C ALA A 550 -18.58 -0.44 -7.58
N MET A 551 -17.77 -1.50 -7.58
CA MET A 551 -16.33 -1.44 -7.83
C MET A 551 -16.04 -0.81 -9.19
N LEU A 552 -16.66 -1.30 -10.27
CA LEU A 552 -16.43 -0.77 -11.61
C LEU A 552 -16.82 0.72 -11.70
N LEU A 553 -17.97 1.10 -11.14
CA LEU A 553 -18.40 2.50 -11.07
C LEU A 553 -17.43 3.37 -10.26
N GLY A 554 -16.91 2.85 -9.15
CA GLY A 554 -15.93 3.55 -8.32
C GLY A 554 -14.56 3.70 -8.98
N VAL A 555 -14.12 2.69 -9.74
CA VAL A 555 -12.90 2.77 -10.57
C VAL A 555 -13.05 3.87 -11.62
N VAL A 556 -14.16 3.87 -12.37
CA VAL A 556 -14.45 4.91 -13.38
C VAL A 556 -14.49 6.29 -12.73
N LEU A 557 -15.20 6.44 -11.61
CA LEU A 557 -15.25 7.69 -10.85
C LEU A 557 -13.85 8.22 -10.51
N ILE A 558 -13.01 7.40 -9.87
CA ILE A 558 -11.72 7.85 -9.35
C ILE A 558 -10.71 8.10 -10.47
N TYR A 559 -10.64 7.24 -11.49
CA TYR A 559 -9.79 7.50 -12.66
C TYR A 559 -10.24 8.76 -13.42
N SER A 560 -11.55 8.96 -13.62
CA SER A 560 -12.05 10.17 -14.27
C SER A 560 -11.74 11.43 -13.46
N LEU A 561 -11.80 11.40 -12.12
CA LEU A 561 -11.38 12.53 -11.28
C LEU A 561 -9.87 12.81 -11.42
N MET A 562 -9.05 11.75 -11.36
CA MET A 562 -7.60 11.85 -11.50
C MET A 562 -7.21 12.41 -12.88
N PHE A 563 -7.73 11.84 -13.97
CA PHE A 563 -7.42 12.29 -15.33
C PHE A 563 -8.02 13.65 -15.65
N SER A 564 -9.22 13.96 -15.14
CA SER A 564 -9.78 15.30 -15.29
C SER A 564 -8.90 16.36 -14.66
N THR A 565 -8.35 16.11 -13.46
CA THR A 565 -7.42 17.03 -12.80
C THR A 565 -6.19 17.29 -13.68
N GLY A 566 -5.62 16.24 -14.25
CA GLY A 566 -4.51 16.34 -15.20
C GLY A 566 -4.83 17.16 -16.44
N HIS A 567 -5.96 16.87 -17.08
CA HIS A 567 -6.38 17.60 -18.27
C HIS A 567 -6.67 19.08 -17.99
N TRP A 568 -7.20 19.41 -16.81
CA TRP A 568 -7.34 20.79 -16.38
C TRP A 568 -5.98 21.48 -16.21
N ILE A 569 -5.02 20.81 -15.56
CA ILE A 569 -3.66 21.33 -15.40
C ILE A 569 -3.00 21.54 -16.77
N TYR A 570 -3.17 20.59 -17.69
CA TYR A 570 -2.60 20.68 -19.04
C TYR A 570 -3.34 21.62 -20.00
N GLY A 571 -4.41 22.29 -19.57
CA GLY A 571 -5.23 23.13 -20.44
C GLY A 571 -5.97 22.37 -21.56
N LYS A 572 -6.08 21.04 -21.47
CA LYS A 572 -6.84 20.19 -22.41
C LYS A 572 -8.33 20.24 -22.06
N THR A 573 -8.96 21.40 -22.22
CA THR A 573 -10.32 21.72 -21.72
C THR A 573 -11.40 20.72 -22.14
N THR A 574 -11.42 20.31 -23.41
CA THR A 574 -12.42 19.33 -23.89
C THR A 574 -12.30 18.00 -23.16
N SER A 575 -11.10 17.43 -23.08
CA SER A 575 -10.85 16.19 -22.34
C SER A 575 -11.14 16.34 -20.86
N ALA A 576 -10.83 17.50 -20.27
CA ALA A 576 -11.10 17.79 -18.88
C ALA A 576 -12.60 17.81 -18.56
N ILE A 577 -13.41 18.50 -19.38
CA ILE A 577 -14.87 18.54 -19.23
C ILE A 577 -15.47 17.14 -19.41
N VAL A 578 -15.05 16.40 -20.43
CA VAL A 578 -15.53 15.03 -20.67
C VAL A 578 -15.27 14.14 -19.46
N MET A 579 -14.04 14.14 -18.93
CA MET A 579 -13.70 13.35 -17.74
C MET A 579 -14.43 13.83 -16.49
N SER A 580 -14.61 15.14 -16.30
CA SER A 580 -15.42 15.70 -15.21
C SER A 580 -16.88 15.22 -15.27
N VAL A 581 -17.48 15.20 -16.46
CA VAL A 581 -18.86 14.70 -16.66
C VAL A 581 -18.96 13.21 -16.40
N ILE A 582 -17.99 12.40 -16.87
CA ILE A 582 -17.95 10.96 -16.58
C ILE A 582 -17.83 10.71 -15.08
N ALA A 583 -17.00 11.49 -14.38
CA ALA A 583 -16.89 11.41 -12.92
C ALA A 583 -18.23 11.73 -12.24
N LEU A 584 -18.90 12.82 -12.65
CA LEU A 584 -20.20 13.20 -12.09
C LEU A 584 -21.25 12.10 -12.31
N ILE A 585 -21.37 11.59 -13.53
CA ILE A 585 -22.31 10.52 -13.88
C ILE A 585 -22.03 9.27 -13.04
N SER A 586 -20.78 8.81 -13.03
CA SER A 586 -20.35 7.63 -12.27
C SER A 586 -20.61 7.78 -10.78
N GLY A 587 -20.40 8.98 -10.22
CA GLY A 587 -20.73 9.31 -8.83
C GLY A 587 -22.23 9.21 -8.52
N ILE A 588 -23.08 9.76 -9.39
CA ILE A 588 -24.55 9.66 -9.23
C ILE A 588 -25.01 8.20 -9.28
N TRP A 589 -24.51 7.42 -10.24
CA TRP A 589 -24.83 6.01 -10.37
C TRP A 589 -24.33 5.20 -9.17
N LEU A 590 -23.12 5.48 -8.69
CA LEU A 590 -22.56 4.82 -7.52
C LEU A 590 -23.40 5.09 -6.26
N ILE A 591 -23.86 6.32 -6.04
CA ILE A 591 -24.76 6.65 -4.92
C ILE A 591 -26.06 5.82 -5.01
N ARG A 592 -26.64 5.68 -6.20
CA ARG A 592 -27.87 4.88 -6.40
C ARG A 592 -27.64 3.39 -6.15
N VAL A 593 -26.56 2.83 -6.67
CA VAL A 593 -26.19 1.42 -6.45
C VAL A 593 -25.92 1.17 -4.97
N TRP A 594 -25.17 2.06 -4.33
CA TRP A 594 -24.85 1.99 -2.90
C TRP A 594 -26.09 2.06 -2.02
N GLY A 595 -27.04 2.96 -2.32
CA GLY A 595 -28.32 3.04 -1.60
C GLY A 595 -29.07 1.71 -1.63
N LYS A 596 -29.19 1.09 -2.82
CA LYS A 596 -29.81 -0.22 -2.96
C LYS A 596 -29.07 -1.32 -2.19
N MET A 597 -27.74 -1.32 -2.22
CA MET A 597 -26.93 -2.29 -1.47
C MET A 597 -27.13 -2.12 0.04
N LYS A 598 -27.20 -0.89 0.53
CA LYS A 598 -27.43 -0.62 1.95
C LYS A 598 -28.78 -1.15 2.44
N ASP A 599 -29.82 -1.02 1.63
CA ASP A 599 -31.16 -1.44 2.04
C ASP A 599 -31.39 -2.96 1.93
N THR A 600 -30.57 -3.67 1.17
CA THR A 600 -30.82 -5.09 0.83
C THR A 600 -29.73 -6.07 1.26
N ILE A 601 -28.53 -5.58 1.57
CA ILE A 601 -27.31 -6.41 1.64
C ILE A 601 -26.39 -6.01 2.82
N LEU A 602 -26.28 -4.74 3.20
CA LEU A 602 -25.37 -4.27 4.26
C LEU A 602 -26.07 -4.03 5.58
#